data_AF-A0A9E6SC00-F1
#
_entry.id   AF-A0A9E6SC00-F1
#
_cell.length_a   1.000
_cell.length_b   1.000
_cell.length_c   1.000
_cell.angle_alpha   90.00
_cell.angle_beta   90.00
_cell.angle_gamma   90.00
#
_symmetry.space_group_name_H-M   'P 1'
#
loop_
_entity.id
_entity.type
_entity.pdbx_description
1 polymer ?
#
loop_
_entity_poly.entity_id
_entity_poly.type
_entity_poly.pdbx_seq_one_letter_code
_entity_poly.pdbx_strand_id
1 'polypeptide(L)'
;MIKVNGLLTIKAINGSRGMFAVGELFTEVGTFKVKDAILDQYDPGRYDGEFVIRRIYPSSYVYGGRAVIEVRAEIESLTIENQDTRGETKTDPSPVEPDPIDETPQPRIETPRKPKPKAEVITGTRDAATEHHAPETTDSTLCTDDALLVELGQPIKLDPTVDRETFRKQRDELKRRGYRFDATSQMWMPSLAKQ
;
A
#
# COMPACT_ATOMS: atom_id res chain seq x y z
N MET A 1 11.27 3.72 -15.52
CA MET A 1 11.61 2.69 -14.53
C MET A 1 13.10 2.59 -14.43
N ILE A 2 13.65 2.49 -13.22
CA ILE A 2 15.07 2.20 -13.00
C ILE A 2 15.18 0.92 -12.17
N LYS A 3 16.12 0.05 -12.53
CA LYS A 3 16.44 -1.15 -11.73
C LYS A 3 17.66 -0.84 -10.90
N VAL A 4 17.56 -1.06 -9.60
CA VAL A 4 18.63 -0.77 -8.64
C VAL A 4 18.68 -1.87 -7.59
N ASN A 5 19.90 -2.27 -7.20
CA ASN A 5 20.09 -3.10 -6.03
C ASN A 5 20.19 -2.21 -4.79
N GLY A 6 19.72 -2.73 -3.66
CA GLY A 6 19.73 -1.96 -2.43
C GLY A 6 19.25 -2.72 -1.22
N LEU A 7 19.15 -1.96 -0.12
CA LEU A 7 18.60 -2.43 1.14
C LEU A 7 17.31 -1.67 1.43
N LEU A 8 16.20 -2.37 1.55
CA LEU A 8 14.91 -1.85 1.99
C LEU A 8 14.70 -2.16 3.47
N THR A 9 14.70 -1.13 4.31
CA THR A 9 14.36 -1.26 5.72
C THR A 9 12.89 -0.94 5.91
N ILE A 10 12.10 -1.90 6.37
CA ILE A 10 10.66 -1.78 6.58
C ILE A 10 10.37 -1.62 8.07
N LYS A 11 9.60 -0.59 8.42
CA LYS A 11 9.15 -0.31 9.78
C LYS A 11 7.64 -0.26 9.83
N ALA A 12 7.05 -0.86 10.86
CA ALA A 12 5.62 -0.68 11.16
C ALA A 12 5.42 0.58 12.00
N ILE A 13 4.55 1.47 11.54
CA ILE A 13 4.10 2.67 12.23
C ILE A 13 2.62 2.50 12.57
N ASN A 14 2.23 2.98 13.75
CA ASN A 14 0.83 2.98 14.17
C ASN A 14 0.18 4.29 13.75
N GLY A 15 -0.71 4.24 12.76
CA GLY A 15 -1.47 5.38 12.27
C GLY A 15 -2.82 5.53 12.96
N SER A 16 -3.53 6.61 12.61
CA SER A 16 -4.91 6.86 13.06
C SER A 16 -5.87 5.74 12.64
N ARG A 17 -5.59 5.09 11.50
CA ARG A 17 -6.37 4.01 10.87
C ARG A 17 -5.72 2.63 10.99
N GLY A 18 -4.86 2.46 12.00
CA GLY A 18 -4.18 1.20 12.30
C GLY A 18 -2.73 1.14 11.82
N MET A 19 -2.14 -0.05 11.91
CA MET A 19 -0.73 -0.25 11.60
C MET A 19 -0.47 -0.24 10.09
N PHE A 20 0.53 0.54 9.67
CA PHE A 20 0.99 0.64 8.30
C PHE A 20 2.51 0.51 8.24
N ALA A 21 3.01 -0.03 7.14
CA ALA A 21 4.43 -0.17 6.91
C ALA A 21 4.98 1.01 6.12
N VAL A 22 6.14 1.51 6.52
CA VAL A 22 6.94 2.44 5.73
C VAL A 22 8.31 1.84 5.49
N GLY A 23 8.83 2.08 4.29
CA GLY A 23 10.13 1.62 3.85
C GLY A 23 11.11 2.78 3.75
N GLU A 24 12.37 2.49 4.00
CA GLU A 24 13.49 3.33 3.61
C GLU A 24 14.42 2.51 2.71
N LEU A 25 14.51 2.93 1.46
CA LEU A 25 15.27 2.25 0.41
C LEU A 25 16.64 2.91 0.26
N PHE A 26 17.70 2.16 0.56
CA PHE A 26 19.10 2.57 0.41
C PHE A 26 19.67 1.96 -0.87
N THR A 27 20.10 2.82 -1.80
CA THR A 27 20.69 2.41 -3.09
C THR A 27 21.91 3.27 -3.38
N GLU A 28 22.71 2.87 -4.39
CA GLU A 28 23.82 3.70 -4.88
C GLU A 28 23.36 5.05 -5.45
N VAL A 29 22.13 5.10 -5.97
CA VAL A 29 21.53 6.33 -6.54
C VAL A 29 21.09 7.31 -5.44
N GLY A 30 20.89 6.81 -4.21
CA GLY A 30 20.48 7.60 -3.06
C GLY A 30 19.57 6.84 -2.10
N THR A 31 19.06 7.58 -1.11
CA THR A 31 18.12 7.07 -0.11
C THR A 31 16.73 7.66 -0.36
N PHE A 32 15.72 6.80 -0.39
CA PHE A 32 14.34 7.18 -0.71
C PHE A 32 13.36 6.62 0.33
N LYS A 33 12.35 7.42 0.69
CA LYS A 33 11.22 6.92 1.48
C LYS A 33 10.24 6.17 0.58
N VAL A 34 9.75 5.03 1.02
CA VAL A 34 8.77 4.21 0.29
C VAL A 34 7.54 4.08 1.18
N LYS A 35 6.39 4.51 0.67
CA LYS A 35 5.12 4.51 1.42
C LYS A 35 4.03 3.75 0.63
N ASP A 36 4.44 2.74 -0.13
CA ASP A 36 3.55 1.97 -1.01
C ASP A 36 2.73 0.94 -0.21
N ALA A 37 1.52 0.65 -0.69
CA ALA A 37 0.62 -0.33 -0.07
C ALA A 37 1.24 -1.73 -0.02
N ILE A 38 2.07 -2.09 -1.01
CA ILE A 38 2.77 -3.37 -1.06
C ILE A 38 3.60 -3.64 0.20
N LEU A 39 4.11 -2.62 0.90
CA LEU A 39 4.89 -2.81 2.12
C LEU A 39 4.04 -3.33 3.28
N ASP A 40 2.73 -3.10 3.26
CA ASP A 40 1.82 -3.50 4.36
C ASP A 40 1.72 -5.02 4.53
N GLN A 41 2.16 -5.81 3.54
CA GLN A 41 2.22 -7.28 3.60
C GLN A 41 3.55 -7.82 4.18
N TYR A 42 4.61 -6.99 4.22
CA TYR A 42 5.92 -7.38 4.73
C TYR A 42 6.01 -7.17 6.23
N ASP A 43 6.77 -8.03 6.90
CA ASP A 43 7.08 -7.84 8.32
C ASP A 43 8.18 -6.78 8.49
N PRO A 44 8.23 -6.07 9.63
CA PRO A 44 9.32 -5.14 9.91
C PRO A 44 10.69 -5.83 9.88
N GLY A 45 11.68 -5.18 9.27
CA GLY A 45 12.99 -5.78 9.07
C GLY A 45 13.72 -5.23 7.86
N ARG A 46 14.85 -5.86 7.55
CA ARG A 46 15.74 -5.48 6.47
C ARG A 46 15.64 -6.47 5.32
N TYR A 47 15.51 -5.95 4.12
CA TYR A 47 15.31 -6.72 2.91
C TYR A 47 16.33 -6.28 1.85
N ASP A 48 17.26 -7.16 1.52
CA ASP A 48 18.25 -6.93 0.46
C ASP A 48 17.75 -7.54 -0.85
N GLY A 49 17.94 -6.84 -1.95
CA GLY A 49 17.67 -7.36 -3.28
C GLY A 49 17.57 -6.31 -4.38
N GLU A 50 16.88 -6.69 -5.46
CA GLU A 50 16.67 -5.85 -6.65
C GLU A 50 15.32 -5.14 -6.58
N PHE A 51 15.32 -3.83 -6.80
CA PHE A 51 14.13 -2.98 -6.79
C PHE A 51 13.95 -2.29 -8.14
N VAL A 52 12.75 -2.38 -8.70
CA VAL A 52 12.34 -1.65 -9.90
C VAL A 52 11.55 -0.43 -9.46
N ILE A 53 12.18 0.73 -9.52
CA ILE A 53 11.56 2.00 -9.15
C ILE A 53 10.81 2.56 -10.36
N ARG A 54 9.50 2.72 -10.22
CA ARG A 54 8.62 3.34 -11.22
C ARG A 54 8.97 4.81 -11.40
N ARG A 55 9.06 5.54 -10.28
CA ARG A 55 9.27 6.98 -10.22
C ARG A 55 9.88 7.40 -8.88
N ILE A 56 10.73 8.43 -8.92
CA ILE A 56 11.22 9.17 -7.76
C ILE A 56 10.61 10.57 -7.79
N TYR A 57 10.10 11.07 -6.67
CA TYR A 57 9.49 12.39 -6.60
C TYR A 57 9.56 13.01 -5.20
N PRO A 58 9.63 14.35 -5.09
CA PRO A 58 9.46 15.01 -3.81
C PRO A 58 7.98 14.91 -3.39
N SER A 59 7.74 14.58 -2.13
CA SER A 59 6.45 14.70 -1.46
C SER A 59 6.59 15.64 -0.28
N SER A 60 5.56 16.46 -0.03
CA SER A 60 5.57 17.39 1.08
C SER A 60 4.25 17.36 1.82
N TYR A 61 4.31 17.35 3.14
CA TYR A 61 3.15 17.44 4.02
C TYR A 61 3.40 18.41 5.16
N VAL A 62 2.33 18.94 5.74
CA VAL A 62 2.39 19.83 6.90
C VAL A 62 1.78 19.12 8.09
N TYR A 63 2.53 19.08 9.18
CA TYR A 63 2.10 18.47 10.44
C TYR A 63 2.62 19.27 11.63
N GLY A 64 1.74 19.59 12.58
CA GLY A 64 2.13 20.32 13.80
C GLY A 64 2.82 21.67 13.54
N GLY A 65 2.42 22.39 12.49
CA GLY A 65 3.04 23.65 12.07
C GLY A 65 4.41 23.52 11.39
N ARG A 66 4.87 22.31 11.09
CA ARG A 66 6.11 22.04 10.35
C ARG A 66 5.79 21.55 8.94
N ALA A 67 6.47 22.10 7.94
CA ALA A 67 6.46 21.56 6.59
C ALA A 67 7.62 20.56 6.43
N VAL A 68 7.30 19.32 6.06
CA VAL A 68 8.27 18.26 5.80
C VAL A 68 8.30 18.00 4.30
N ILE A 69 9.50 17.89 3.72
CA ILE A 69 9.70 17.51 2.32
C ILE A 69 10.59 16.27 2.31
N GLU A 70 10.12 15.21 1.67
CA GLU A 70 10.79 13.91 1.57
C GLU A 70 10.93 13.52 0.10
N VAL A 71 12.03 12.86 -0.24
CA VAL A 71 12.18 12.21 -1.55
C VAL A 71 11.60 10.81 -1.47
N ARG A 72 10.51 10.57 -2.21
CA ARG A 72 9.82 9.28 -2.25
C ARG A 72 10.14 8.52 -3.53
N ALA A 73 10.18 7.20 -3.41
CA ALA A 73 10.24 6.27 -4.53
C ALA A 73 8.98 5.39 -4.54
N GLU A 74 8.36 5.26 -5.71
CA GLU A 74 7.32 4.27 -5.99
C GLU A 74 7.98 3.02 -6.57
N ILE A 75 7.79 1.87 -5.91
CA ILE A 75 8.29 0.58 -6.33
C ILE A 75 7.24 -0.08 -7.23
N GLU A 76 7.66 -0.51 -8.41
CA GLU A 76 6.82 -1.28 -9.34
C GLU A 76 6.90 -2.78 -9.08
N SER A 77 8.12 -3.27 -8.85
CA SER A 77 8.38 -4.64 -8.47
C SER A 77 9.64 -4.70 -7.63
N LEU A 78 9.72 -5.70 -6.76
CA LEU A 78 10.90 -5.96 -5.93
C LEU A 78 11.19 -7.45 -5.92
N THR A 79 12.46 -7.82 -5.79
CA THR A 79 12.94 -9.20 -5.71
C THR A 79 13.82 -9.29 -4.47
N ILE A 80 13.39 -10.05 -3.46
CA ILE A 80 14.13 -10.18 -2.21
C ILE A 80 15.10 -11.36 -2.29
N GLU A 81 16.38 -11.07 -2.10
CA GLU A 81 17.44 -12.08 -2.03
C GLU A 81 17.74 -12.49 -0.59
N ASN A 82 17.75 -11.52 0.33
CA ASN A 82 18.00 -11.76 1.74
C ASN A 82 17.01 -10.97 2.61
N GLN A 83 16.56 -11.58 3.70
CA GLN A 83 15.66 -10.95 4.67
C GLN A 83 16.18 -11.17 6.09
N ASP A 84 16.24 -10.09 6.85
CA ASP A 84 16.51 -10.09 8.29
C ASP A 84 15.38 -9.36 9.03
N THR A 85 14.37 -10.14 9.42
CA THR A 85 13.23 -9.68 10.22
C THR A 85 13.45 -9.88 11.72
N ARG A 86 14.58 -10.47 12.13
CA ARG A 86 14.82 -10.92 13.52
C ARG A 86 15.23 -9.77 14.45
N GLY A 87 15.64 -8.62 13.91
CA GLY A 87 16.26 -7.52 14.66
C GLY A 87 15.38 -6.29 14.93
N GLU A 88 14.27 -6.09 14.23
CA GLU A 88 13.54 -4.80 14.21
C GLU A 88 12.21 -4.81 14.98
N THR A 89 12.12 -5.60 16.06
CA THR A 89 10.99 -5.53 17.02
C THR A 89 11.10 -4.35 18.00
N LYS A 90 12.05 -3.44 17.78
CA LYS A 90 12.13 -2.19 18.52
C LYS A 90 11.25 -1.18 17.82
N THR A 91 9.99 -1.12 18.24
CA THR A 91 9.14 0.05 18.08
C THR A 91 9.85 1.23 18.75
N ASP A 92 10.84 1.81 18.09
CA ASP A 92 11.33 3.12 18.48
C ASP A 92 10.12 4.05 18.39
N PRO A 93 9.88 4.89 19.41
CA PRO A 93 8.84 5.91 19.35
C PRO A 93 9.27 6.96 18.31
N SER A 94 9.13 6.61 17.03
CA SER A 94 9.26 7.58 15.95
C SER A 94 8.21 8.67 16.19
N PRO A 95 8.56 9.93 15.93
CA PRO A 95 7.58 11.01 15.95
C PRO A 95 6.39 10.56 15.11
N VAL A 96 5.17 10.75 15.65
CA VAL A 96 3.90 10.35 15.03
C VAL A 96 3.88 10.80 13.58
N GLU A 97 4.29 9.92 12.67
CA GLU A 97 4.21 10.17 11.24
C GLU A 97 2.73 10.03 10.87
N PRO A 98 2.16 11.01 10.15
CA PRO A 98 0.79 10.88 9.68
C PRO A 98 0.68 9.65 8.78
N ASP A 99 -0.42 8.91 8.93
CA ASP A 99 -0.72 7.79 8.01
C ASP A 99 -0.74 8.35 6.59
N PRO A 100 -0.09 7.71 5.61
CA PRO A 100 -0.14 8.13 4.22
C PRO A 100 -1.55 8.36 3.66
N ILE A 101 -2.58 7.74 4.27
CA ILE A 101 -4.00 7.97 3.95
C ILE A 101 -4.49 9.36 4.41
N ASP A 102 -3.94 9.89 5.51
CA ASP A 102 -4.33 11.18 6.10
C ASP A 102 -3.53 12.36 5.54
N GLU A 103 -2.43 12.10 4.83
CA GLU A 103 -1.59 13.13 4.22
C GLU A 103 -2.42 13.93 3.20
N THR A 104 -2.85 15.14 3.56
CA THR A 104 -3.52 16.04 2.62
C THR A 104 -2.48 16.52 1.61
N PRO A 105 -2.57 16.15 0.32
CA PRO A 105 -1.61 16.62 -0.66
C PRO A 105 -1.74 18.14 -0.75
N GLN A 106 -0.63 18.87 -0.53
CA GLN A 106 -0.65 20.27 -0.92
C GLN A 106 -0.85 20.33 -2.44
N PRO A 107 -1.73 21.22 -2.94
CA PRO A 107 -1.94 21.35 -4.37
C PRO A 107 -0.60 21.62 -5.02
N ARG A 108 -0.25 20.74 -5.96
CA ARG A 108 0.87 20.95 -6.87
C ARG A 108 0.67 22.34 -7.45
N ILE A 109 1.67 23.22 -7.35
CA ILE A 109 1.61 24.53 -7.99
C ILE A 109 1.61 24.26 -9.49
N GLU A 110 0.42 24.10 -10.06
CA GLU A 110 0.22 24.14 -11.50
C GLU A 110 0.55 25.57 -11.93
N THR A 111 1.57 25.71 -12.76
CA THR A 111 1.81 26.98 -13.44
C THR A 111 0.54 27.38 -14.18
N PRO A 112 0.04 28.63 -14.02
CA PRO A 112 -1.30 28.99 -14.46
C PRO A 112 -1.40 28.89 -15.98
N ARG A 113 -2.12 27.88 -16.48
CA ARG A 113 -2.61 27.85 -17.85
C ARG A 113 -3.88 28.72 -17.93
N LYS A 114 -3.85 29.67 -18.87
CA LYS A 114 -4.92 30.62 -19.19
C LYS A 114 -6.30 29.94 -19.31
N PRO A 115 -7.39 30.57 -18.83
CA PRO A 115 -8.74 30.02 -18.92
C PRO A 115 -9.33 30.20 -20.34
N LYS A 116 -10.07 29.19 -20.81
CA LYS A 116 -11.03 29.29 -21.94
C LYS A 116 -12.40 28.73 -21.50
N PRO A 117 -13.51 29.20 -22.11
CA PRO A 117 -14.75 29.47 -21.39
C PRO A 117 -15.74 28.31 -21.31
N LYS A 118 -16.63 28.46 -20.34
CA LYS A 118 -17.81 27.70 -19.92
C LYS A 118 -18.79 27.40 -21.09
N ALA A 119 -19.31 26.17 -21.16
CA ALA A 119 -20.58 25.86 -21.81
C ALA A 119 -21.51 25.21 -20.79
N GLU A 120 -22.57 25.94 -20.42
CA GLU A 120 -23.74 25.46 -19.69
C GLU A 120 -24.69 24.76 -20.67
N VAL A 121 -25.18 23.57 -20.31
CA VAL A 121 -26.51 23.11 -20.72
C VAL A 121 -27.19 22.53 -19.49
N ILE A 122 -28.35 23.08 -19.17
CA ILE A 122 -29.25 22.73 -18.07
C ILE A 122 -30.38 21.86 -18.66
N THR A 123 -31.15 21.22 -17.77
CA THR A 123 -32.47 20.56 -17.92
C THR A 123 -32.49 19.15 -18.54
N GLY A 124 -33.11 18.13 -17.94
CA GLY A 124 -33.90 18.02 -16.71
C GLY A 124 -34.61 16.66 -16.63
N THR A 125 -34.91 16.23 -15.39
CA THR A 125 -36.09 15.44 -14.97
C THR A 125 -36.27 14.00 -15.47
N ARG A 126 -36.25 12.97 -14.59
CA ARG A 126 -37.42 12.41 -13.86
C ARG A 126 -37.10 11.07 -13.18
N ASP A 127 -37.73 10.87 -12.03
CA ASP A 127 -37.75 9.66 -11.19
C ASP A 127 -38.15 8.37 -11.93
N ALA A 128 -37.54 7.25 -11.54
CA ALA A 128 -38.23 5.97 -11.35
C ALA A 128 -37.35 5.02 -10.53
N ALA A 129 -37.81 4.72 -9.33
CA ALA A 129 -37.33 3.62 -8.51
C ALA A 129 -37.44 2.29 -9.26
N THR A 130 -36.41 1.45 -9.14
CA THR A 130 -36.55 0.01 -9.25
C THR A 130 -35.59 -0.60 -8.26
N GLU A 131 -36.14 -0.93 -7.10
CA GLU A 131 -35.56 -1.83 -6.12
C GLU A 131 -35.38 -3.19 -6.78
N HIS A 132 -34.13 -3.61 -6.96
CA HIS A 132 -33.80 -5.02 -7.11
C HIS A 132 -33.16 -5.50 -5.82
N HIS A 133 -34.02 -6.00 -4.94
CA HIS A 133 -33.67 -6.92 -3.88
C HIS A 133 -33.22 -8.26 -4.50
N ALA A 134 -32.01 -8.70 -4.18
CA ALA A 134 -31.63 -10.08 -3.81
C ALA A 134 -30.12 -10.33 -4.00
N PRO A 135 -29.50 -11.20 -3.17
CA PRO A 135 -29.48 -11.24 -1.72
C PRO A 135 -28.05 -10.97 -1.19
N GLU A 136 -27.96 -10.53 0.07
CA GLU A 136 -26.71 -10.49 0.83
C GLU A 136 -26.23 -11.91 1.14
N THR A 137 -25.05 -12.27 0.65
CA THR A 137 -24.05 -13.20 1.23
C THR A 137 -22.93 -13.25 0.19
N THR A 138 -21.82 -12.53 0.34
CA THR A 138 -20.79 -12.66 1.37
C THR A 138 -20.07 -11.32 1.53
N ASP A 139 -19.73 -10.95 2.77
CA ASP A 139 -18.79 -9.89 3.11
C ASP A 139 -17.37 -10.28 2.64
N SER A 140 -17.19 -10.39 1.32
CA SER A 140 -15.92 -10.73 0.69
C SER A 140 -15.20 -9.44 0.35
N THR A 141 -14.36 -8.99 1.29
CA THR A 141 -13.36 -7.93 1.07
C THR A 141 -12.32 -8.31 -0.01
N LEU A 142 -12.26 -9.59 -0.37
CA LEU A 142 -11.45 -10.18 -1.42
C LEU A 142 -12.20 -10.16 -2.77
N CYS A 143 -11.45 -10.12 -3.88
CA CYS A 143 -12.04 -10.33 -5.21
C CYS A 143 -12.66 -11.73 -5.29
N THR A 144 -13.68 -11.92 -6.14
CA THR A 144 -14.39 -13.21 -6.28
C THR A 144 -13.44 -14.37 -6.59
N ASP A 145 -12.43 -14.12 -7.42
CA ASP A 145 -11.41 -15.12 -7.77
C ASP A 145 -10.53 -15.47 -6.55
N ASP A 146 -10.08 -14.47 -5.79
CA ASP A 146 -9.26 -14.67 -4.58
C ASP A 146 -10.05 -15.43 -3.51
N ALA A 147 -11.34 -15.16 -3.36
CA ALA A 147 -12.20 -15.84 -2.40
C ALA A 147 -12.29 -17.36 -2.69
N LEU A 148 -12.39 -17.75 -3.96
CA LEU A 148 -12.37 -19.17 -4.35
C LEU A 148 -11.01 -19.82 -4.08
N LEU A 149 -9.90 -19.11 -4.34
CA LEU A 149 -8.56 -19.61 -4.06
C LEU A 149 -8.36 -19.83 -2.55
N VAL A 150 -8.92 -18.96 -1.71
CA VAL A 150 -8.89 -19.14 -0.26
C VAL A 150 -9.64 -20.42 0.15
N GLU A 151 -10.84 -20.65 -0.39
CA GLU A 151 -11.62 -21.86 -0.08
C GLU A 151 -10.92 -23.14 -0.54
N LEU A 152 -10.15 -23.07 -1.63
CA LEU A 152 -9.35 -24.16 -2.17
C LEU A 152 -7.97 -24.31 -1.50
N GLY A 153 -7.64 -23.47 -0.51
CA GLY A 153 -6.34 -23.48 0.14
C GLY A 153 -5.18 -23.25 -0.83
N GLN A 154 -5.37 -22.45 -1.88
CA GLN A 154 -4.35 -22.14 -2.87
C GLN A 154 -3.55 -20.90 -2.48
N PRO A 155 -2.30 -20.74 -2.97
CA PRO A 155 -1.50 -19.55 -2.74
C PRO A 155 -2.08 -18.34 -3.50
N ILE A 156 -2.07 -17.16 -2.86
CA ILE A 156 -2.74 -15.95 -3.37
C ILE A 156 -1.74 -14.80 -3.51
N LYS A 157 -1.87 -14.00 -4.58
CA LYS A 157 -1.12 -12.77 -4.76
C LYS A 157 -2.09 -11.59 -4.70
N LEU A 158 -1.92 -10.74 -3.68
CA LEU A 158 -2.70 -9.50 -3.58
C LEU A 158 -2.20 -8.49 -4.63
N ASP A 159 -3.13 -7.71 -5.17
CA ASP A 159 -2.81 -6.61 -6.08
C ASP A 159 -2.47 -5.34 -5.27
N PRO A 160 -1.21 -4.88 -5.25
CA PRO A 160 -0.82 -3.69 -4.50
C PRO A 160 -1.25 -2.37 -5.16
N THR A 161 -1.85 -2.41 -6.37
CA THR A 161 -2.32 -1.21 -7.07
C THR A 161 -3.69 -0.72 -6.59
N VAL A 162 -4.42 -1.55 -5.83
CA VAL A 162 -5.67 -1.15 -5.19
C VAL A 162 -5.42 -0.11 -4.09
N ASP A 163 -6.49 0.59 -3.68
CA ASP A 163 -6.41 1.54 -2.57
C ASP A 163 -5.85 0.88 -1.30
N ARG A 164 -5.00 1.62 -0.58
CA ARG A 164 -4.28 1.10 0.59
C ARG A 164 -5.21 0.62 1.70
N GLU A 165 -6.37 1.24 1.89
CA GLU A 165 -7.35 0.77 2.88
C GLU A 165 -7.94 -0.58 2.48
N THR A 166 -8.28 -0.75 1.20
CA THR A 166 -8.77 -2.01 0.65
C THR A 166 -7.71 -3.10 0.75
N PHE A 167 -6.46 -2.77 0.39
CA PHE A 167 -5.33 -3.69 0.50
C PHE A 167 -5.11 -4.19 1.94
N ARG A 168 -5.19 -3.28 2.93
CA ARG A 168 -5.11 -3.64 4.35
C ARG A 168 -6.23 -4.59 4.77
N LYS A 169 -7.48 -4.34 4.34
CA LYS A 169 -8.62 -5.23 4.63
C LYS A 169 -8.41 -6.63 4.05
N GLN A 170 -7.95 -6.72 2.80
CA GLN A 170 -7.65 -7.99 2.13
C GLN A 170 -6.53 -8.77 2.85
N ARG A 171 -5.44 -8.10 3.18
CA ARG A 171 -4.33 -8.65 3.98
C ARG A 171 -4.82 -9.19 5.32
N ASP A 172 -5.60 -8.41 6.06
CA ASP A 172 -6.06 -8.77 7.41
C ASP A 172 -7.03 -9.95 7.36
N GLU A 173 -7.84 -10.05 6.31
CA GLU A 173 -8.69 -11.21 6.05
C GLU A 173 -7.87 -12.48 5.80
N LEU A 174 -6.82 -12.42 4.97
CA LEU A 174 -5.91 -13.55 4.74
C LEU A 174 -5.22 -13.99 6.03
N LYS A 175 -4.73 -13.04 6.84
CA LYS A 175 -4.15 -13.34 8.16
C LYS A 175 -5.14 -14.06 9.09
N ARG A 176 -6.40 -13.60 9.14
CA ARG A 176 -7.47 -14.19 9.95
C ARG A 176 -7.77 -15.63 9.52
N ARG A 177 -7.69 -15.92 8.23
CA ARG A 177 -7.86 -17.26 7.66
C ARG A 177 -6.63 -18.15 7.77
N GLY A 178 -5.58 -17.68 8.45
CA GLY A 178 -4.38 -18.47 8.72
C GLY A 178 -3.34 -18.45 7.60
N TYR A 179 -3.46 -17.57 6.61
CA TYR A 179 -2.41 -17.42 5.61
C TYR A 179 -1.18 -16.71 6.19
N ARG A 180 -0.02 -16.95 5.58
CA ARG A 180 1.24 -16.27 5.89
C ARG A 180 1.85 -15.75 4.61
N PHE A 181 2.34 -14.52 4.66
CA PHE A 181 3.03 -13.91 3.54
C PHE A 181 4.47 -14.44 3.47
N ASP A 182 4.89 -14.83 2.27
CA ASP A 182 6.27 -15.17 1.97
C ASP A 182 6.89 -14.07 1.10
N ALA A 183 7.88 -13.37 1.65
CA ALA A 183 8.56 -12.25 1.00
C ALA A 183 9.33 -12.65 -0.27
N THR A 184 9.84 -13.89 -0.32
CA THR A 184 10.64 -14.37 -1.45
C THR A 184 9.75 -14.70 -2.65
N SER A 185 8.65 -15.43 -2.44
CA SER A 185 7.68 -15.73 -3.50
C SER A 185 6.69 -14.58 -3.77
N GLN A 186 6.59 -13.62 -2.84
CA GLN A 186 5.59 -12.55 -2.85
C GLN A 186 4.14 -13.07 -2.88
N MET A 187 3.92 -14.22 -2.24
CA MET A 187 2.62 -14.87 -2.20
C MET A 187 2.18 -15.13 -0.77
N TRP A 188 0.87 -15.14 -0.57
CA TRP A 188 0.24 -15.60 0.65
C TRP A 188 0.07 -17.11 0.55
N MET A 189 0.77 -17.82 1.43
CA MET A 189 0.71 -19.26 1.54
C MET A 189 -0.30 -19.66 2.62
N PRO A 190 -1.15 -20.67 2.39
CA PRO A 190 -1.95 -21.23 3.46
C PRO A 190 -1.01 -21.81 4.53
N SER A 191 -1.24 -21.51 5.80
CA SER A 191 -0.62 -22.29 6.88
C SER A 191 -1.18 -23.70 6.76
N LEU A 192 -0.43 -24.63 6.18
CA LEU A 192 -0.77 -26.06 6.21
C LEU A 192 -1.03 -26.42 7.67
N ALA A 193 -2.29 -26.61 8.03
CA ALA A 193 -2.64 -27.21 9.30
C ALA A 193 -1.96 -28.58 9.30
N LYS A 194 -1.03 -28.79 10.22
CA LYS A 194 -0.55 -30.15 10.55
C LYS A 194 -1.81 -30.98 10.80
N GLN A 195 -2.07 -31.95 9.92
CA GLN A 195 -2.95 -33.09 10.22
C GLN A 195 -2.41 -33.85 11.43
#